data_AF-A0A7V5Y739-F1
#
_entry.id   AF-A0A7V5Y739-F1
#
_cell.length_a   1.000
_cell.length_b   1.000
_cell.length_c   1.000
_cell.angle_alpha   90.00
_cell.angle_beta   90.00
_cell.angle_gamma   90.00
#
_symmetry.space_group_name_H-M   'P 1'
#
loop_
_entity.id
_entity.type
_entity.pdbx_description
1 polymer ?
#
loop_
_entity_poly.entity_id
_entity_poly.type
_entity_poly.pdbx_seq_one_letter_code
_entity_poly.pdbx_strand_id
1 'polypeptide(L)' 'MTTVEATGSTVEEAKRKALEQLGVQDESRVQFEVLDEGKRSLLGILVSPA' A
#
# COMPACT_ATOMS: atom_id res chain seq x y z
N MET A 1 4.05 -0.51 19.85
CA MET A 1 3.50 0.07 18.60
C MET A 1 3.87 -0.91 17.50
N THR A 2 2.89 -1.43 16.77
CA THR A 2 3.12 -2.41 15.69
C THR A 2 2.82 -1.72 14.37
N THR A 3 3.75 -1.78 13.44
CA THR A 3 3.63 -1.21 12.10
C THR A 3 4.05 -2.27 11.08
N VAL A 4 3.42 -2.27 9.91
CA VAL A 4 3.83 -3.08 8.76
C VAL A 4 3.98 -2.16 7.56
N GLU A 5 4.92 -2.50 6.67
CA GLU A 5 5.07 -1.87 5.37
C GLU A 5 4.64 -2.89 4.32
N ALA A 6 3.82 -2.45 3.36
CA ALA A 6 3.36 -3.28 2.27
C ALA A 6 3.38 -2.49 0.98
N THR A 7 3.66 -3.18 -0.12
CA THR A 7 3.69 -2.58 -1.45
C THR A 7 2.65 -3.22 -2.37
N GLY A 8 2.14 -2.45 -3.32
CA GLY A 8 1.13 -2.85 -4.30
C GLY A 8 1.32 -2.18 -5.65
N SER A 9 0.49 -2.54 -6.62
CA SER A 9 0.45 -1.84 -7.89
C SER A 9 -0.22 -0.46 -7.79
N THR A 10 -0.95 -0.24 -6.68
CA THR A 10 -1.58 1.03 -6.29
C THR A 10 -1.54 1.14 -4.76
N VAL A 11 -1.64 2.37 -4.25
CA VAL A 11 -1.74 2.65 -2.81
C VAL A 11 -2.87 1.84 -2.16
N GLU A 12 -4.02 1.72 -2.82
CA GLU A 12 -5.17 0.96 -2.31
C GLU A 12 -4.89 -0.55 -2.21
N GLU A 13 -4.08 -1.10 -3.12
CA GLU A 13 -3.63 -2.49 -2.99
C GLU A 13 -2.63 -2.66 -1.85
N ALA A 14 -1.71 -1.71 -1.68
CA ALA A 14 -0.75 -1.69 -0.57
C ALA A 14 -1.47 -1.62 0.80
N LYS A 15 -2.47 -0.74 0.94
CA LYS A 15 -3.30 -0.62 2.17
C LYS A 15 -4.01 -1.93 2.52
N ARG A 16 -4.67 -2.57 1.55
CA ARG A 16 -5.35 -3.86 1.79
C ARG A 16 -4.38 -4.94 2.27
N LYS A 17 -3.21 -5.05 1.64
CA LYS A 17 -2.16 -5.98 2.07
C LYS A 17 -1.65 -5.68 3.47
N ALA A 18 -1.46 -4.40 3.82
CA ALA A 18 -1.06 -4.00 5.16
C ALA A 18 -2.10 -4.38 6.21
N LEU A 19 -3.40 -4.19 5.93
CA LEU A 19 -4.50 -4.59 6.81
C LEU A 19 -4.56 -6.10 7.03
N GLU A 20 -4.41 -6.88 5.96
CA GLU A 20 -4.34 -8.34 6.02
C GLU A 20 -3.16 -8.81 6.89
N GLN A 21 -1.98 -8.21 6.72
CA GLN A 21 -0.80 -8.52 7.53
C GLN A 21 -0.97 -8.14 9.01
N LEU A 22 -1.65 -7.01 9.28
CA LEU A 22 -2.00 -6.59 10.64
C LEU A 22 -3.14 -7.41 11.24
N GLY A 23 -3.86 -8.20 10.44
CA GLY A 23 -5.05 -8.95 10.88
C GLY A 23 -6.22 -8.03 11.27
N VAL A 24 -6.29 -6.82 10.70
CA VAL A 24 -7.32 -5.82 11.00
C VAL A 24 -8.30 -5.75 9.84
N GLN A 25 -9.59 -5.89 10.13
CA GLN A 25 -10.66 -5.81 9.12
C GLN A 25 -11.28 -4.41 8.98
N ASP A 26 -11.11 -3.56 9.99
CA ASP A 26 -11.71 -2.23 10.05
C ASP A 26 -10.62 -1.16 9.91
N GLU A 27 -10.59 -0.48 8.75
CA GLU A 27 -9.58 0.51 8.40
C GLU A 27 -9.61 1.74 9.31
N SER A 28 -10.75 2.05 9.96
CA SER A 28 -10.86 3.21 10.86
C SER A 28 -10.01 3.07 12.13
N ARG A 29 -9.52 1.86 12.39
CA ARG A 29 -8.69 1.52 13.56
C ARG A 29 -7.20 1.60 13.29
N VAL A 30 -6.79 1.96 12.07
CA VAL A 30 -5.38 2.09 11.68
C VAL A 30 -5.10 3.48 11.11
N GLN A 31 -3.83 3.85 11.11
CA GLN A 31 -3.34 5.03 10.41
C GLN A 31 -2.45 4.59 9.26
N PHE A 32 -2.56 5.28 8.13
CA PHE A 32 -1.76 5.02 6.95
C PHE A 32 -0.79 6.17 6.72
N GLU A 33 0.45 5.82 6.39
CA GLU A 33 1.45 6.73 5.85
C GLU A 33 1.82 6.21 4.46
N VAL A 34 1.69 7.05 3.44
CA VAL A 34 2.04 6.69 2.06
C VAL A 34 3.50 7.10 1.83
N LEU A 35 4.37 6.11 1.63
CA LEU A 35 5.81 6.34 1.38
C LEU A 35 6.09 6.64 -0.11
N ASP A 36 5.40 5.95 -1.02
CA ASP A 36 5.43 6.19 -2.47
C ASP A 36 4.04 5.88 -3.03
N GLU A 37 3.56 6.67 -4.00
CA GLU A 37 2.28 6.42 -4.68
C GLU A 37 2.41 5.40 -5.83
N GLY A 38 3.64 5.00 -6.13
CA GLY A 38 3.98 4.24 -7.32
C GLY A 38 3.88 5.10 -8.58
N LYS A 39 4.57 4.69 -9.64
CA LYS A 39 4.54 5.41 -10.93
C LYS A 39 4.39 4.41 -12.06
N ARG A 40 3.46 4.69 -12.96
CA ARG A 40 3.34 4.02 -14.25
C ARG A 40 3.69 5.00 -15.35
N SER A 41 4.72 4.68 -16.13
CA SER A 41 5.04 5.43 -17.33
C SER A 41 3.98 5.17 -18.41
N LEU A 42 3.72 6.14 -19.29
CA LEU A 42 2.63 6.10 -20.29
C LEU A 42 2.72 4.92 -21.27
N LEU A 43 3.92 4.35 -21.44
CA LEU A 43 4.15 3.17 -22.28
C LEU A 43 4.15 1.86 -21.49
N GLY A 44 3.92 1.88 -20.18
CA GLY A 44 3.93 0.70 -19.31
C GLY A 44 5.31 0.05 -19.10
N ILE A 45 6.37 0.64 -19.65
CA ILE A 45 7.73 0.06 -19.65
C ILE A 45 8.40 0.19 -18.28
N LEU A 46 8.07 1.24 -17.51
CA LEU A 46 8.49 1.39 -16.12
C LEU A 46 7.28 1.42 -15.20
N VAL A 47 7.32 0.52 -14.22
CA VAL A 47 6.36 0.45 -13.12
C VAL A 47 7.15 0.44 -11.82
N SER A 48 6.96 1.46 -10.99
CA SER A 48 7.38 1.44 -9.59
C SER A 48 6.17 1.07 -8.72
N PRO A 49 6.32 0.16 -7.76
CA PRO A 49 5.24 -0.17 -6.83
C PRO A 49 4.92 1.03 -5.94
N ALA A 50 3.67 1.07 -5.51
CA ALA A 50 3.19 1.91 -4.41
C ALA A 50 3.35 1.17 -3.08
#